data_AF-A0AAV5XTK4-F1
#
_entry.id   AF-A0AAV5XTK4-F1
#
_cell.length_a   1.000
_cell.length_b   1.000
_cell.length_c   1.000
_cell.angle_alpha   90.00
_cell.angle_beta   90.00
_cell.angle_gamma   90.00
#
_symmetry.space_group_name_H-M   'P 1'
#
loop_
_entity.id
_entity.type
_entity.pdbx_description
1 polymer ?
#
loop_
_entity_poly.entity_id
_entity_poly.type
_entity_poly.pdbx_seq_one_letter_code
_entity_poly.pdbx_strand_id
1 'polypeptide(L)' 'MERFSLCPSCTACPEVVVEGDTICIGEDENTVVLQKTEWNVLVDLIRSGQLTRL' A
#
# COMPACT_ATOMS: atom_id res chain seq x y z
N MET A 1 3.51 2.58 -14.19
CA MET A 1 3.34 3.09 -12.82
C MET A 1 1.85 3.21 -12.57
N GLU A 2 1.33 2.46 -11.60
CA GLU A 2 -0.07 2.52 -11.18
C GLU A 2 -0.15 3.15 -9.79
N ARG A 3 -1.23 3.89 -9.50
CA ARG A 3 -1.44 4.61 -8.24
C ARG A 3 -2.85 4.40 -7.71
N PHE A 4 -2.95 4.18 -6.41
CA PHE A 4 -4.22 3.98 -5.71
C PHE A 4 -4.26 4.90 -4.50
N SER A 5 -5.20 5.84 -4.46
CA SER A 5 -5.38 6.69 -3.27
C SER A 5 -6.00 5.89 -2.12
N LEU A 6 -5.45 6.03 -0.91
CA LEU A 6 -6.03 5.43 0.31
C LEU A 6 -7.20 6.26 0.87
N CYS A 7 -7.48 7.44 0.30
CA CYS A 7 -8.64 8.25 0.66
C CYS A 7 -9.40 8.71 -0.59
N PRO A 8 -10.63 8.22 -0.82
CA PRO A 8 -11.41 8.63 -1.99
C PRO A 8 -11.92 10.07 -1.92
N SER A 9 -11.80 10.74 -0.76
CA SER A 9 -12.38 12.06 -0.49
C SER A 9 -11.38 13.22 -0.63
N CYS A 10 -10.10 12.92 -0.87
CA CYS A 10 -8.98 13.83 -0.66
C CYS A 10 -7.81 13.46 -1.57
N THR A 11 -7.07 14.45 -2.08
CA THR A 11 -5.82 14.23 -2.84
C THR A 11 -4.56 14.47 -2.01
N ALA A 12 -4.71 14.77 -0.72
CA ALA A 12 -3.63 15.04 0.24
C ALA A 12 -3.46 13.88 1.24
N CYS A 13 -3.86 12.68 0.83
CA CYS A 13 -3.91 11.51 1.67
C CYS A 13 -3.05 10.42 1.01
N PRO A 14 -2.42 9.52 1.79
CA PRO A 14 -1.38 8.66 1.26
C PRO A 14 -1.83 7.76 0.11
N GLU A 15 -0.89 7.43 -0.76
CA GLU A 15 -1.12 6.58 -1.93
C GLU A 15 -0.39 5.24 -1.80
N VAL A 16 -0.89 4.25 -2.53
CA VAL A 16 -0.16 3.04 -2.91
C VAL A 16 0.33 3.24 -4.34
N VAL A 17 1.64 3.19 -4.54
CA VAL A 17 2.29 3.37 -5.85
C VAL A 17 2.99 2.07 -6.24
N VAL A 18 2.68 1.55 -7.43
CA VAL A 18 3.30 0.33 -7.97
C VAL A 18 4.26 0.71 -9.09
N GLU A 19 5.55 0.44 -8.86
CA GLU A 19 6.67 0.78 -9.73
C GLU A 19 7.59 -0.42 -9.92
N GLY A 20 7.59 -1.01 -11.12
CA GLY A 20 8.40 -2.18 -11.41
C GLY A 20 8.04 -3.34 -10.49
N ASP A 21 8.99 -3.74 -9.64
CA ASP A 21 8.84 -4.81 -8.64
C ASP A 21 8.67 -4.29 -7.20
N THR A 22 8.57 -2.97 -7.03
CA THR A 22 8.38 -2.32 -5.74
C THR A 22 6.99 -1.68 -5.61
N ILE A 23 6.47 -1.71 -4.39
CA ILE A 23 5.23 -1.07 -3.98
C ILE A 23 5.57 -0.09 -2.85
N CYS A 24 5.24 1.18 -3.04
CA CYS A 24 5.42 2.23 -2.05
C CYS A 24 4.07 2.58 -1.43
N ILE A 25 3.99 2.67 -0.10
CA ILE A 25 2.78 3.07 0.63
C ILE A 25 3.16 4.21 1.58
N GLY A 26 2.52 5.37 1.44
CA GLY A 26 2.77 6.50 2.32
C GLY A 26 2.95 7.83 1.61
N GLU A 27 3.52 8.80 2.34
CA GLU A 27 3.88 10.14 1.87
C GLU A 27 5.27 10.51 2.42
N ASP A 28 6.13 11.06 1.56
CA ASP A 28 7.47 11.57 1.89
C ASP A 28 8.29 10.59 2.77
N GLU A 29 8.80 11.06 3.91
CA GLU A 29 9.62 10.31 4.86
C GLU A 29 8.86 9.17 5.58
N ASN A 30 7.52 9.18 5.52
CA ASN A 30 6.67 8.15 6.10
C ASN A 30 6.23 7.10 5.05
N THR A 31 7.11 6.82 4.09
CA THR A 31 6.85 5.84 3.03
C THR A 31 7.49 4.49 3.37
N VAL A 32 6.70 3.42 3.38
CA VAL A 32 7.23 2.06 3.37
C VAL A 32 7.34 1.56 1.93
N VAL A 33 8.46 0.90 1.63
CA VAL A 33 8.70 0.26 0.32
C VAL A 33 8.72 -1.25 0.52
N LEU A 34 7.90 -1.95 -0.25
CA LEU A 34 7.76 -3.40 -0.25
C LEU A 34 8.16 -3.97 -1.62
N GLN A 35 8.78 -5.14 -1.64
CA GLN A 35 8.85 -5.95 -2.85
C GLN A 35 7.47 -6.57 -3.16
N LYS A 36 7.21 -6.91 -4.42
CA LYS A 36 5.97 -7.60 -4.83
C LYS A 36 5.64 -8.83 -4.00
N THR A 37 6.64 -9.61 -3.62
CA THR A 37 6.46 -10.81 -2.79
C THR A 37 5.96 -10.45 -1.39
N GLU A 38 6.50 -9.39 -0.79
CA GLU A 38 6.09 -8.91 0.54
C GLU A 38 4.70 -8.26 0.48
N TRP A 39 4.41 -7.50 -0.59
CA TRP A 39 3.08 -6.97 -0.86
C TRP A 39 2.03 -8.07 -0.96
N ASN A 40 2.32 -9.17 -1.67
CA ASN A 40 1.38 -10.29 -1.78
C ASN A 40 1.08 -10.92 -0.42
N VAL A 41 2.10 -11.07 0.45
CA VAL A 41 1.89 -11.54 1.82
C VAL A 41 0.98 -10.58 2.60
N LEU A 42 1.21 -9.26 2.50
CA LEU A 42 0.34 -8.27 3.14
C LEU A 42 -1.11 -8.38 2.66
N VAL A 43 -1.32 -8.48 1.35
CA VAL A 43 -2.65 -8.64 0.75
C VAL A 43 -3.32 -9.93 1.21
N ASP A 44 -2.58 -11.04 1.28
CA ASP A 44 -3.11 -12.31 1.76
C ASP A 44 -3.52 -12.23 3.23
N LEU A 45 -2.73 -11.58 4.09
CA LEU A 45 -3.07 -11.36 5.51
C LEU A 45 -4.31 -10.48 5.70
N ILE A 46 -4.52 -9.48 4.83
CA ILE A 46 -5.74 -8.66 4.82
C ILE A 46 -6.94 -9.51 4.39
N ARG A 47 -6.81 -10.27 3.31
CA ARG A 47 -7.90 -11.08 2.74
C ARG A 47 -8.28 -12.27 3.61
N SER A 48 -7.33 -12.86 4.33
CA SER A 48 -7.58 -13.93 5.30
C SER A 48 -8.24 -13.42 6.59
N GLY A 49 -8.30 -12.10 6.79
CA GLY A 49 -8.81 -11.48 8.00
C GLY A 49 -7.88 -11.59 9.21
N GLN A 50 -6.62 -11.98 9.00
CA GLN A 50 -5.60 -11.99 10.07
C GLN A 50 -5.20 -10.57 10.48
N LEU A 51 -5.20 -9.63 9.53
CA LEU A 51 -5.12 -8.20 9.81
C LEU A 51 -6.53 -7.62 9.83
N THR A 52 -6.98 -7.21 11.03
CA THR A 52 -8.27 -6.57 11.24
C THR A 52 -8.12 -5.08 11.47
N ARG A 53 -9.22 -4.34 11.29
CA ARG A 53 -9.26 -2.93 11.72
C ARG A 53 -9.00 -2.85 13.23
N LEU A 54 -8.19 -1.87 13.62
CA LEU A 54 -7.98 -1.48 15.02
C LEU A 54 -8.97 -0.39 15.42
#